data_AF-A0A527ZAQ8-F1
#
_entry.id   AF-A0A527ZAQ8-F1
#
_cell.length_a   1.000
_cell.length_b   1.000
_cell.length_c   1.000
_cell.angle_alpha   90.00
_cell.angle_beta   90.00
_cell.angle_gamma   90.00
#
_symmetry.space_group_name_H-M   'P 1'
#
loop_
_entity.id
_entity.type
_entity.pdbx_description
1 polymer ?
#
loop_
_entity_poly.entity_id
_entity_poly.type
_entity_poly.pdbx_seq_one_letter_code
_entity_poly.pdbx_strand_id
1 'polypeptide(L)' 'MERDDIDIAAETAVAPPAASRKVFVKTYGCQMNVYDSQRMTDALAADGYVATDVIGDADLVLLNTCHIREK' A
#
# COMPACT_ATOMS: atom_id res chain seq x y z
N MET A 1 13.98 6.82 -27.16
CA MET A 1 14.33 5.99 -25.99
C MET A 1 13.18 6.10 -25.00
N GLU A 2 12.05 5.65 -25.53
CA GLU A 2 10.78 5.45 -24.89
C GLU A 2 11.01 4.66 -23.60
N ARG A 3 10.47 5.17 -22.48
CA ARG A 3 10.39 4.40 -21.26
C ARG A 3 8.95 3.93 -21.21
N ASP A 4 8.83 2.65 -21.53
CA ASP A 4 7.63 1.87 -21.71
C ASP A 4 6.52 2.24 -20.74
N ASP A 5 5.35 2.36 -21.34
CA ASP A 5 4.03 2.33 -20.76
C ASP A 5 4.00 1.33 -19.59
N ILE A 6 4.00 1.87 -18.36
CA ILE A 6 3.43 1.12 -17.25
C ILE A 6 1.93 1.20 -17.48
N ASP A 7 1.42 0.30 -18.30
CA ASP A 7 0.03 -0.11 -18.28
C ASP A 7 -0.26 -0.64 -16.87
N ILE A 8 -0.61 0.26 -15.95
CA ILE A 8 -1.41 -0.09 -14.78
C ILE A 8 -2.80 -0.37 -15.34
N ALA A 9 -2.92 -1.48 -16.09
CA ALA A 9 -4.15 -2.21 -16.19
C ALA A 9 -4.45 -2.71 -14.78
N ALA A 10 -5.03 -1.82 -13.97
CA ALA A 10 -5.82 -2.21 -12.83
C ALA A 10 -7.03 -2.96 -13.41
N GLU A 11 -6.77 -4.21 -13.78
CA GLU A 11 -7.80 -5.21 -13.93
C GLU A 11 -8.36 -5.36 -12.50
N THR A 12 -9.40 -4.59 -12.24
CA THR A 12 -10.14 -4.59 -10.99
C THR A 12 -10.75 -5.97 -10.84
N ALA A 13 -9.98 -6.88 -10.25
CA ALA A 13 -10.50 -8.09 -9.65
C ALA A 13 -11.42 -7.63 -8.51
N VAL A 14 -12.69 -7.43 -8.85
CA VAL A 14 -13.78 -7.14 -7.92
C VAL A 14 -13.95 -8.39 -7.05
N ALA A 15 -13.32 -8.38 -5.87
CA ALA A 15 -13.57 -9.34 -4.82
C ALA A 15 -15.00 -9.15 -4.25
N PRO A 16 -15.67 -10.24 -3.84
CA PRO A 16 -17.10 -10.22 -3.52
C PRO A 16 -17.41 -9.38 -2.27
N PRO A 17 -18.63 -8.82 -2.17
CA PRO A 17 -19.01 -7.99 -1.03
C PRO A 17 -19.31 -8.88 0.20
N ALA A 18 -18.57 -8.69 1.30
CA ALA A 18 -19.01 -8.88 2.70
C ALA A 18 -17.88 -8.77 3.74
N ALA A 19 -16.60 -8.87 3.35
CA ALA A 19 -15.47 -8.75 4.27
C ALA A 19 -14.66 -7.48 3.97
N SER A 20 -14.29 -6.74 5.00
CA SER A 20 -13.36 -5.60 4.88
C SER A 20 -12.04 -6.09 4.29
N ARG A 21 -11.57 -5.46 3.20
CA ARG A 21 -10.28 -5.80 2.58
C ARG A 21 -9.15 -5.47 3.55
N LYS A 22 -8.11 -6.31 3.63
CA LYS A 22 -7.01 -6.13 4.59
C LYS A 22 -5.78 -5.53 3.91
N VAL A 23 -5.14 -4.55 4.57
CA VAL A 23 -3.87 -3.96 4.13
C VAL A 23 -2.76 -4.21 5.15
N PHE A 24 -1.62 -4.73 4.68
CA PHE A 24 -0.40 -4.84 5.46
C PHE A 24 0.58 -3.75 5.04
N VAL A 25 1.03 -2.94 6.01
CA VAL A 25 1.99 -1.87 5.76
C VAL A 25 3.31 -2.19 6.44
N LYS A 26 4.40 -2.25 5.67
CA LYS A 26 5.75 -2.35 6.19
C LYS A 26 6.53 -1.08 5.86
N THR A 27 7.02 -0.43 6.91
CA THR A 27 7.76 0.82 6.79
C THR A 27 9.25 0.58 7.01
N TYR A 28 10.07 1.11 6.10
CA TYR A 28 11.52 1.18 6.18
C TYR A 28 11.95 2.63 5.98
N GLY A 29 12.74 3.19 6.90
CA GLY A 29 13.22 4.56 6.78
C GLY A 29 13.14 5.30 8.10
N CYS A 30 12.72 6.56 8.06
CA CYS A 30 12.71 7.45 9.22
C CYS A 30 11.29 7.67 9.76
N GLN A 31 11.19 8.53 10.78
CA GLN A 31 9.91 8.93 11.37
C GLN A 31 8.94 9.54 10.34
N MET A 32 9.46 10.14 9.28
CA MET A 32 8.62 10.67 8.21
C MET A 32 7.87 9.55 7.48
N ASN A 33 8.53 8.43 7.16
CA ASN A 33 7.83 7.29 6.55
C ASN A 33 6.81 6.67 7.50
N VAL A 34 7.05 6.68 8.81
CA VAL A 34 6.05 6.19 9.78
C VAL A 34 4.80 7.06 9.74
N TYR A 35 4.99 8.39 9.73
CA TYR A 35 3.89 9.33 9.58
C TYR A 35 3.15 9.18 8.25
N ASP A 36 3.89 9.04 7.15
CA ASP A 36 3.31 8.84 5.82
C ASP A 36 2.56 7.50 5.75
N SER A 37 3.07 6.45 6.38
CA SER A 37 2.39 5.15 6.49
C SER A 37 1.07 5.24 7.24
N GLN A 38 0.99 6.04 8.31
CA GLN A 38 -0.28 6.29 9.00
C GLN A 38 -1.26 7.01 8.07
N ARG A 39 -0.80 8.07 7.38
CA ARG A 39 -1.61 8.83 6.41
C ARG A 39 -2.15 7.95 5.28
N MET A 40 -1.32 7.04 4.75
CA MET A 40 -1.74 6.08 3.73
C MET A 40 -2.78 5.10 4.26
N THR A 41 -2.63 4.63 5.50
CA THR A 41 -3.60 3.73 6.15
C THR A 41 -4.95 4.42 6.37
N ASP A 42 -4.93 5.68 6.84
CA ASP A 42 -6.15 6.47 7.05
C ASP A 42 -6.91 6.71 5.74
N ALA A 43 -6.18 6.97 4.65
CA ALA A 43 -6.78 7.13 3.33
C ALA A 43 -7.43 5.82 2.85
N LEU A 44 -6.74 4.70 2.99
CA LEU A 44 -7.26 3.38 2.62
C LEU A 44 -8.44 2.93 3.49
N ALA A 45 -8.50 3.38 4.75
CA ALA A 45 -9.64 3.12 5.62
C ALA A 45 -10.93 3.76 5.07
N ALA A 46 -10.85 4.93 4.42
CA ALA A 46 -11.99 5.54 3.74
C ALA A 46 -12.51 4.69 2.57
N ASP A 47 -11.64 3.88 1.95
CA ASP A 47 -11.95 2.94 0.87
C ASP A 47 -12.36 1.54 1.38
N GLY A 48 -12.53 1.39 2.69
CA GLY A 48 -12.99 0.15 3.34
C GLY A 48 -11.88 -0.87 3.62
N TYR A 49 -10.62 -0.46 3.59
CA TYR A 49 -9.52 -1.31 4.04
C TYR A 49 -9.36 -1.30 5.56
N VAL A 50 -8.90 -2.43 6.11
CA VAL A 50 -8.56 -2.60 7.52
C VAL A 50 -7.10 -3.02 7.63
N ALA A 51 -6.35 -2.41 8.53
CA ALA A 51 -4.96 -2.79 8.75
C ALA A 51 -4.83 -4.22 9.29
N THR A 52 -3.82 -4.94 8.83
CA THR A 52 -3.41 -6.24 9.36
C THR A 52 -1.89 -6.26 9.61
N ASP A 53 -1.47 -6.95 10.66
CA ASP A 53 -0.05 -7.20 10.96
C ASP A 53 0.44 -8.54 10.37
N VAL A 54 -0.46 -9.31 9.77
CA VAL A 54 -0.16 -10.62 9.16
C VAL A 54 -0.19 -10.47 7.65
N ILE A 55 0.97 -10.66 7.01
CA ILE A 55 1.10 -10.51 5.55
C ILE A 55 0.26 -11.54 4.78
N GLY A 56 0.06 -12.75 5.31
CA GLY A 56 -0.73 -13.81 4.67
C GLY A 56 -2.24 -13.53 4.65
N ASP A 57 -2.70 -12.59 5.46
CA ASP A 57 -4.10 -12.16 5.53
C ASP A 57 -4.37 -10.94 4.65
N ALA A 58 -3.34 -10.34 4.05
CA ALA A 58 -3.47 -9.06 3.37
C ALA A 58 -3.92 -9.22 1.92
N ASP A 59 -4.95 -8.46 1.53
CA ASP A 59 -5.36 -8.28 0.14
C ASP A 59 -4.46 -7.24 -0.57
N LEU A 60 -3.80 -6.37 0.21
CA LEU A 60 -2.88 -5.33 -0.26
C LEU A 60 -1.63 -5.27 0.64
N VAL A 61 -0.45 -5.27 0.03
CA VAL A 61 0.83 -5.09 0.73
C VAL A 61 1.47 -3.76 0.31
N LEU A 62 1.74 -2.88 1.28
CA LEU A 62 2.36 -1.57 1.06
C LEU A 62 3.74 -1.53 1.72
N LEU A 63 4.79 -1.41 0.91
CA LEU A 63 6.17 -1.25 1.36
C LEU A 63 6.57 0.23 1.23
N ASN A 64 6.65 0.94 2.35
CA ASN A 64 7.03 2.35 2.36
C ASN A 64 8.53 2.46 2.67
N THR A 65 9.32 2.91 1.69
CA THR A 65 10.77 3.08 1.83
C THR A 65 11.19 4.52 1.55
N CYS A 66 12.19 5.03 2.25
CA CYS A 66 12.92 6.22 1.80
C CYS A 66 13.74 5.91 0.55
N HIS A 67 13.77 6.85 -0.39
CA HIS A 67 14.76 6.87 -1.45
C HIS A 67 15.82 7.93 -1.13
N ILE A 68 16.92 7.49 -0.51
CA ILE A 68 18.11 8.33 -0.33
C ILE A 68 18.96 8.19 -1.60
N ARG A 69 19.21 9.30 -2.29
CA ARG A 69 20.19 9.37 -3.37
C ARG A 69 21.52 9.82 -2.76
N GLU A 70 22.55 9.00 -2.88
CA GLU A 70 23.92 9.42 -2.53
C GLU A 70 24.36 10.60 -3.42
N LYS A 71 25.26 11.43 -2.89
CA LYS A 71 26.09 12.36 -3.66
C LYS A 71 27.47 11.78 -3.83
#